data_AF-A0A4Z0LZH4-F1
#
_entry.id   AF-A0A4Z0LZH4-F1
#
_cell.length_a   1.000
_cell.length_b   1.000
_cell.length_c   1.000
_cell.angle_alpha   90.00
_cell.angle_beta   90.00
_cell.angle_gamma   90.00
#
_symmetry.space_group_name_H-M   'P 1'
#
loop_
_entity.id
_entity.type
_entity.pdbx_description
1 polymer ?
#
loop_
_entity_poly.entity_id
_entity_poly.type
_entity_poly.pdbx_seq_one_letter_code
_entity_poly.pdbx_strand_id
1 'polypeptide(L)'
;MNELNRFFSTRKGWIFSLSAAVDRGSDWGVPDLFFLDIENDSKREGDCFVFKTQVRGTVLNKDCHIQSGDGIAFYHSKRAQFPPGDEHGKRQRISLMGIVDECDQRGVDVSHLKVRIPEDVYEVIHEEPIVWTPERDEAFVSCGLRDGPVRAFYPVPSPTWSTFLHDVADRVEEYTGERPEY
;
A
#
# COMPACT_ATOMS: atom_id res chain seq x y z
N MET A 1 -22.42 0.58 4.66
CA MET A 1 -21.12 1.26 4.57
C MET A 1 -20.57 0.90 3.20
N ASN A 2 -20.31 1.88 2.33
CA ASN A 2 -19.65 1.61 1.05
C ASN A 2 -18.19 1.21 1.31
N GLU A 3 -17.52 0.63 0.32
CA GLU A 3 -16.15 0.11 0.51
C GLU A 3 -15.14 1.25 0.72
N LEU A 4 -15.43 2.44 0.19
CA LEU A 4 -14.68 3.67 0.45
C LEU A 4 -14.67 4.04 1.95
N ASN A 5 -15.83 4.14 2.60
CA ASN A 5 -15.91 4.43 4.04
C ASN A 5 -15.30 3.28 4.86
N ARG A 6 -15.41 2.04 4.38
CA ARG A 6 -14.73 0.90 5.03
C ARG A 6 -13.21 1.07 5.01
N PHE A 7 -12.65 1.52 3.89
CA PHE A 7 -11.22 1.83 3.77
C PHE A 7 -10.78 2.92 4.75
N PHE A 8 -11.51 4.05 4.79
CA PHE A 8 -11.18 5.14 5.72
C PHE A 8 -11.44 4.80 7.19
N SER A 9 -12.27 3.79 7.48
CA SER A 9 -12.48 3.27 8.84
C SER A 9 -11.38 2.33 9.35
N THR A 10 -10.39 1.97 8.53
CA THR A 10 -9.29 1.08 8.93
C THR A 10 -8.46 1.69 10.05
N ARG A 11 -8.46 1.05 11.23
CA ARG A 11 -7.76 1.58 12.42
C ARG A 11 -6.31 1.13 12.55
N LYS A 12 -5.97 0.00 11.91
CA LYS A 12 -4.63 -0.57 11.86
C LYS A 12 -4.17 -0.57 10.41
N GLY A 13 -2.94 -0.13 10.20
CA GLY A 13 -2.32 -0.08 8.89
C GLY A 13 -1.05 -0.91 8.84
N TRP A 14 -0.74 -1.40 7.65
CA TRP A 14 0.50 -2.07 7.32
C TRP A 14 1.15 -1.42 6.11
N ILE A 15 2.48 -1.27 6.12
CA ILE A 15 3.23 -0.94 4.91
C ILE A 15 3.98 -2.17 4.45
N PHE A 16 3.76 -2.59 3.20
CA PHE A 16 4.55 -3.61 2.54
C PHE A 16 5.65 -2.95 1.71
N SER A 17 6.90 -3.07 2.17
CA SER A 17 8.08 -2.55 1.47
C SER A 17 8.46 -3.49 0.33
N LEU A 18 8.38 -3.00 -0.91
CA LEU A 18 8.54 -3.80 -2.12
C LEU A 18 10.01 -3.94 -2.55
N SER A 19 10.29 -5.01 -3.29
CA SER A 19 11.64 -5.34 -3.76
C SER A 19 11.65 -5.60 -5.26
N ALA A 20 12.63 -5.01 -5.93
CA ALA A 20 12.89 -5.19 -7.36
C ALA A 20 13.83 -6.37 -7.66
N ALA A 21 13.86 -7.39 -6.79
CA ALA A 21 14.80 -8.49 -6.92
C ALA A 21 14.24 -9.56 -7.87
N VAL A 22 14.78 -9.53 -9.08
CA VAL A 22 14.62 -10.49 -10.18
C VAL A 22 14.68 -11.93 -9.66
N ASP A 23 13.78 -12.78 -10.18
CA ASP A 23 13.68 -14.25 -10.02
C ASP A 23 12.55 -14.80 -9.14
N ARG A 24 11.70 -13.98 -8.49
CA ARG A 24 10.71 -14.51 -7.53
C ARG A 24 9.38 -13.75 -7.50
N GLY A 25 8.44 -14.16 -8.37
CA GLY A 25 6.96 -14.16 -8.22
C GLY A 25 6.19 -12.88 -7.84
N SER A 26 6.85 -11.83 -7.36
CA SER A 26 6.27 -10.57 -6.89
C SER A 26 7.36 -9.50 -6.99
N ASP A 27 7.82 -9.24 -8.21
CA ASP A 27 8.87 -8.25 -8.51
C ASP A 27 8.31 -6.83 -8.57
N TRP A 28 7.54 -6.49 -7.54
CA TRP A 28 6.80 -5.22 -7.43
C TRP A 28 7.69 -4.07 -6.96
N GLY A 29 9.00 -4.19 -7.07
CA GLY A 29 9.88 -3.04 -6.89
C GLY A 29 9.97 -2.16 -8.13
N VAL A 30 9.28 -2.49 -9.22
CA VAL A 30 9.14 -1.68 -10.44
C VAL A 30 7.71 -1.14 -10.48
N PRO A 31 7.47 0.17 -10.29
CA PRO A 31 6.11 0.70 -10.19
C PRO A 31 5.21 0.35 -11.37
N ASP A 32 5.69 0.52 -12.59
CA ASP A 32 4.90 0.27 -13.81
C ASP A 32 4.48 -1.20 -13.93
N LEU A 33 5.39 -2.13 -13.59
CA LEU A 33 5.08 -3.56 -13.59
C LEU A 33 4.14 -3.92 -12.44
N PHE A 34 4.29 -3.27 -11.28
CA PHE A 34 3.39 -3.44 -10.16
C PHE A 34 1.95 -3.09 -10.56
N PHE A 35 1.72 -1.92 -11.16
CA PHE A 35 0.37 -1.55 -11.61
C PHE A 35 -0.14 -2.47 -12.72
N LEU A 36 0.70 -2.83 -13.69
CA LEU A 36 0.32 -3.77 -14.74
C LEU A 36 -0.12 -5.13 -14.16
N ASP A 37 0.59 -5.65 -13.16
CA ASP A 37 0.22 -6.90 -12.48
C ASP A 37 -1.12 -6.73 -11.74
N ILE A 38 -1.31 -5.62 -11.01
CA ILE A 38 -2.56 -5.34 -10.30
C ILE A 38 -3.74 -5.25 -11.27
N GLU A 39 -3.59 -4.55 -12.39
CA GLU A 39 -4.64 -4.41 -13.41
C GLU A 39 -5.00 -5.74 -14.05
N ASN A 40 -3.99 -6.56 -14.39
CA ASN A 40 -4.21 -7.86 -15.04
C ASN A 40 -4.79 -8.92 -14.10
N ASP A 41 -4.38 -8.92 -12.82
CA ASP A 41 -4.78 -9.94 -11.85
C ASP A 41 -5.98 -9.53 -10.98
N SER A 42 -6.38 -8.26 -11.05
CA SER A 42 -7.57 -7.78 -10.33
C SER A 42 -8.87 -8.18 -11.02
N LYS A 43 -9.90 -8.36 -10.19
CA LYS A 43 -11.28 -8.44 -10.62
C LYS A 43 -12.04 -7.25 -10.06
N ARG A 44 -12.90 -6.66 -10.87
CA ARG A 44 -13.88 -5.69 -10.39
C ARG A 44 -14.98 -6.43 -9.60
N GLU A 45 -15.17 -6.04 -8.35
CA GLU A 45 -16.24 -6.52 -7.49
C GLU A 45 -16.98 -5.32 -6.90
N GLY A 46 -18.07 -4.89 -7.56
CA GLY A 46 -18.72 -3.63 -7.21
C GLY A 46 -17.87 -2.43 -7.62
N ASP A 47 -17.69 -1.49 -6.69
CA ASP A 47 -16.87 -0.27 -6.79
C ASP A 47 -15.42 -0.52 -6.32
N CYS A 48 -14.92 -1.74 -6.47
CA CYS A 48 -13.60 -2.13 -5.98
C CYS A 48 -12.81 -2.95 -6.99
N PHE A 49 -11.49 -2.76 -6.97
CA PHE A 49 -10.52 -3.71 -7.50
C PHE A 49 -10.13 -4.70 -6.41
N VAL A 50 -10.25 -6.00 -6.70
CA VAL A 50 -9.84 -7.07 -5.79
C VAL A 50 -8.80 -7.91 -6.49
N PHE A 51 -7.59 -7.97 -5.97
CA PHE A 51 -6.53 -8.83 -6.49
C PHE A 51 -6.07 -9.82 -5.42
N LYS A 52 -5.65 -10.99 -5.90
CA LYS A 52 -5.21 -12.11 -5.09
C LYS A 52 -3.84 -12.55 -5.59
N THR A 53 -2.84 -12.54 -4.71
CA THR A 53 -1.45 -12.69 -5.13
C THR A 53 -0.63 -13.54 -4.17
N GLN A 54 0.37 -14.24 -4.73
CA GLN A 54 1.43 -14.82 -3.92
C GLN A 54 2.44 -13.73 -3.59
N VAL A 55 2.69 -13.54 -2.30
CA VAL A 55 3.73 -12.62 -1.84
C VAL A 55 4.84 -13.40 -1.15
N ARG A 56 6.05 -12.87 -1.20
CA ARG A 56 7.13 -13.31 -0.30
C ARG A 56 7.51 -12.13 0.56
N GLY A 57 6.93 -12.06 1.75
CA GLY A 57 7.29 -11.03 2.71
C GLY A 57 7.37 -11.56 4.13
N THR A 58 7.96 -10.74 5.00
CA THR A 58 8.14 -11.07 6.40
C THR A 58 7.61 -9.94 7.29
N VAL A 59 6.78 -10.27 8.27
CA VAL A 59 6.41 -9.36 9.35
C VAL A 59 7.59 -9.23 10.31
N LEU A 60 8.02 -8.01 10.60
CA LEU A 60 9.25 -7.79 11.39
C LEU A 60 9.14 -8.16 12.87
N ASN A 61 7.91 -8.32 13.38
CA ASN A 61 7.64 -8.77 14.74
C ASN A 61 6.75 -10.01 14.70
N LYS A 62 7.24 -11.11 15.29
CA LYS A 62 6.52 -12.40 15.36
C LYS A 62 5.19 -12.32 16.12
N ASP A 63 5.03 -11.34 16.99
CA ASP A 63 3.82 -11.15 17.80
C ASP A 63 2.76 -10.30 17.06
N CYS A 64 3.10 -9.79 15.87
CA CYS A 64 2.18 -9.03 15.03
C CYS A 64 1.58 -9.91 13.94
N HIS A 65 0.28 -9.76 13.72
CA HIS A 65 -0.48 -10.52 12.73
C HIS A 65 -1.32 -9.57 11.89
N ILE A 66 -1.22 -9.71 10.56
CA ILE A 66 -2.05 -8.98 9.61
C ILE A 66 -3.44 -9.63 9.60
N GLN A 67 -4.48 -8.85 9.86
CA GLN A 67 -5.85 -9.35 9.96
C GLN A 67 -6.72 -8.89 8.79
N SER A 68 -7.77 -9.64 8.50
CA SER A 68 -8.83 -9.19 7.59
C SER A 68 -9.46 -7.90 8.12
N GLY A 69 -9.61 -6.90 7.26
CA GLY A 69 -10.07 -5.56 7.61
C GLY A 69 -8.96 -4.60 8.04
N ASP A 70 -7.70 -5.04 8.18
CA ASP A 70 -6.59 -4.10 8.33
C ASP A 70 -6.36 -3.33 7.01
N GLY A 71 -5.88 -2.10 7.14
CA GLY A 71 -5.39 -1.32 6.00
C GLY A 71 -4.00 -1.78 5.56
N ILE A 72 -3.71 -1.65 4.28
CA ILE A 72 -2.40 -1.97 3.70
C ILE A 72 -1.97 -0.91 2.69
N ALA A 73 -0.68 -0.57 2.68
CA ALA A 73 -0.04 0.36 1.77
C ALA A 73 1.17 -0.32 1.10
N PHE A 74 1.33 -0.12 -0.20
CA PHE A 74 2.37 -0.71 -1.03
C PHE A 74 3.46 0.34 -1.29
N TYR A 75 4.67 0.09 -0.77
CA TYR A 75 5.73 1.09 -0.70
C TYR A 75 6.93 0.73 -1.58
N HIS A 76 7.26 1.63 -2.51
CA HIS A 76 8.47 1.57 -3.32
C HIS A 76 9.61 2.30 -2.60
N SER A 77 10.57 1.52 -2.10
CA SER A 77 11.74 2.01 -1.36
C SER A 77 12.83 2.60 -2.26
N LYS A 78 13.91 3.12 -1.67
CA LYS A 78 15.11 3.58 -2.41
C LYS A 78 15.76 2.49 -3.28
N ARG A 79 15.41 1.22 -3.05
CA ARG A 79 15.88 0.05 -3.81
C ARG A 79 14.92 -0.38 -4.93
N ALA A 80 13.81 0.33 -5.10
CA ALA A 80 12.92 0.16 -6.24
C ALA A 80 13.63 0.57 -7.54
N GLN A 81 13.25 -0.05 -8.65
CA GLN A 81 13.72 0.31 -9.98
C GLN A 81 12.70 1.28 -10.61
N PHE A 82 12.87 2.56 -10.35
CA PHE A 82 12.03 3.60 -10.95
C PHE A 82 12.37 3.81 -12.44
N PRO A 83 11.35 3.98 -13.31
CA PRO A 83 11.57 4.14 -14.74
C PRO A 83 12.36 5.42 -15.07
N PRO A 84 13.03 5.48 -16.23
CA PRO A 84 13.57 6.73 -16.77
C PRO A 84 12.44 7.75 -16.99
N GLY A 85 12.65 8.99 -16.54
CA GLY A 85 11.62 10.04 -16.67
C GLY A 85 10.55 10.01 -15.58
N ASP A 86 10.71 9.20 -14.54
CA ASP A 86 9.84 9.20 -13.36
C ASP A 86 9.57 10.63 -12.85
N GLU A 87 8.30 11.03 -12.87
CA GLU A 87 7.85 12.40 -12.60
C GLU A 87 8.15 12.86 -11.17
N HIS A 88 8.29 11.89 -10.26
CA HIS A 88 8.63 12.13 -8.86
C HIS A 88 10.15 12.05 -8.59
N GLY A 89 10.99 12.04 -9.62
CA GLY A 89 12.44 12.09 -9.48
C GLY A 89 13.03 10.88 -8.75
N LYS A 90 12.46 9.69 -8.97
CA LYS A 90 12.84 8.41 -8.34
C LYS A 90 12.72 8.44 -6.81
N ARG A 91 11.84 9.29 -6.28
CA ARG A 91 11.56 9.35 -4.85
C ARG A 91 10.75 8.14 -4.40
N GLN A 92 11.06 7.74 -3.17
CA GLN A 92 10.35 6.71 -2.44
C GLN A 92 8.88 7.12 -2.26
N ARG A 93 7.94 6.18 -2.38
CA ARG A 93 6.51 6.52 -2.31
C ARG A 93 5.63 5.33 -1.98
N ILE A 94 4.47 5.60 -1.38
CA ILE A 94 3.35 4.67 -1.34
C ILE A 94 2.61 4.82 -2.67
N SER A 95 2.57 3.74 -3.45
CA SER A 95 1.96 3.73 -4.78
C SER A 95 0.55 3.18 -4.79
N LEU A 96 0.12 2.50 -3.72
CA LEU A 96 -1.22 1.96 -3.63
C LEU A 96 -1.61 1.73 -2.18
N MET A 97 -2.90 1.86 -1.88
CA MET A 97 -3.46 1.54 -0.57
C MET A 97 -4.76 0.77 -0.72
N GLY A 98 -5.09 -0.07 0.26
CA GLY A 98 -6.32 -0.85 0.26
C GLY A 98 -6.60 -1.52 1.60
N ILE A 99 -7.49 -2.50 1.59
CA ILE A 99 -7.94 -3.29 2.73
C ILE A 99 -7.53 -4.74 2.52
N VAL A 100 -6.98 -5.37 3.55
CA VAL A 100 -6.67 -6.80 3.53
C VAL A 100 -7.97 -7.59 3.67
N ASP A 101 -8.33 -8.38 2.67
CA ASP A 101 -9.43 -9.35 2.74
C ASP A 101 -8.93 -10.66 3.35
N GLU A 102 -7.80 -11.18 2.88
CA GLU A 102 -7.20 -12.45 3.33
C GLU A 102 -5.67 -12.33 3.40
N CYS A 103 -5.04 -12.97 4.40
CA CYS A 103 -3.59 -13.03 4.54
C CYS A 103 -3.16 -14.41 5.06
N ASP A 104 -2.28 -15.11 4.32
CA ASP A 104 -1.67 -16.35 4.81
C ASP A 104 -0.32 -16.04 5.46
N GLN A 105 -0.34 -15.90 6.78
CA GLN A 105 0.84 -15.69 7.60
C GLN A 105 1.16 -16.94 8.45
N ARG A 106 2.41 -17.40 8.40
CA ARG A 106 2.95 -18.49 9.25
C ARG A 106 4.14 -17.99 10.05
N GLY A 107 3.91 -17.71 11.34
CA GLY A 107 4.92 -17.05 12.17
C GLY A 107 5.17 -15.64 11.62
N VAL A 108 6.39 -15.38 11.15
CA VAL A 108 6.75 -14.09 10.53
C VAL A 108 6.55 -14.09 9.02
N ASP A 109 6.42 -15.24 8.37
CA ASP A 109 6.38 -15.33 6.91
C ASP A 109 4.98 -15.13 6.37
N VAL A 110 4.82 -14.30 5.35
CA VAL A 110 3.59 -14.08 4.60
C VAL A 110 3.77 -14.60 3.19
N SER A 111 2.93 -15.56 2.80
CA SER A 111 3.00 -16.23 1.49
C SER A 111 1.94 -15.79 0.50
N HIS A 112 0.89 -15.13 1.00
CA HIS A 112 -0.27 -14.80 0.18
C HIS A 112 -1.04 -13.61 0.77
N LEU A 113 -1.55 -12.76 -0.12
CA LEU A 113 -2.44 -11.65 0.20
C LEU A 113 -3.60 -11.58 -0.78
N LYS A 114 -4.77 -11.26 -0.25
CA LYS A 114 -5.91 -10.76 -1.03
C LYS A 114 -6.23 -9.37 -0.52
N VAL A 115 -6.27 -8.41 -1.44
CA VAL A 115 -6.46 -7.01 -1.11
C VAL A 115 -7.60 -6.45 -1.95
N ARG A 116 -8.42 -5.64 -1.31
CA ARG A 116 -9.53 -4.88 -1.90
C ARG A 116 -9.17 -3.41 -1.90
N ILE A 117 -9.35 -2.74 -3.02
CA ILE A 117 -9.06 -1.32 -3.21
C ILE A 117 -10.32 -0.66 -3.75
N PRO A 118 -10.90 0.31 -3.03
CA PRO A 118 -11.99 1.14 -3.59
C PRO A 118 -11.53 1.82 -4.89
N GLU A 119 -12.39 1.87 -5.90
CA GLU A 119 -12.09 2.43 -7.22
C GLU A 119 -11.55 3.86 -7.12
N ASP A 120 -12.20 4.73 -6.35
CA ASP A 120 -11.73 6.12 -6.15
C ASP A 120 -10.33 6.20 -5.53
N VAL A 121 -10.01 5.29 -4.60
CA VAL A 121 -8.68 5.21 -3.98
C VAL A 121 -7.63 4.76 -5.01
N TYR A 122 -7.99 3.81 -5.88
CA TYR A 122 -7.12 3.37 -6.97
C TYR A 122 -6.80 4.54 -7.91
N GLU A 123 -7.83 5.23 -8.40
CA GLU A 123 -7.68 6.34 -9.35
C GLU A 123 -6.78 7.44 -8.79
N VAL A 124 -7.04 7.93 -7.57
CA VAL A 124 -6.29 9.07 -7.03
C VAL A 124 -4.87 8.71 -6.59
N ILE A 125 -4.61 7.51 -6.05
CA ILE A 125 -3.25 7.15 -5.61
C ILE A 125 -2.38 6.73 -6.80
N HIS A 126 -2.97 6.12 -7.82
CA HIS A 126 -2.25 5.78 -9.04
C HIS A 126 -1.74 7.04 -9.74
N GLU A 127 -2.57 8.07 -9.86
CA GLU A 127 -2.18 9.36 -10.43
C GLU A 127 -1.26 10.15 -9.48
N GLU A 128 -1.60 10.22 -8.19
CA GLU A 128 -0.84 10.95 -7.19
C GLU A 128 -0.39 10.08 -6.01
N PRO A 129 0.74 9.37 -6.14
CA PRO A 129 1.26 8.57 -5.03
C PRO A 129 1.64 9.42 -3.82
N ILE A 130 1.67 8.83 -2.62
CA ILE A 130 2.16 9.53 -1.42
C ILE A 130 3.68 9.46 -1.43
N VAL A 131 4.31 10.53 -1.92
CA VAL A 131 5.76 10.63 -2.06
C VAL A 131 6.42 10.98 -0.72
N TRP A 132 7.54 10.34 -0.42
CA TRP A 132 8.41 10.71 0.70
C TRP A 132 9.13 12.02 0.37
N THR A 133 8.69 13.08 1.02
CA THR A 133 9.28 14.43 0.97
C THR A 133 9.82 14.84 2.34
N PRO A 134 10.62 15.90 2.45
CA PRO A 134 11.07 16.42 3.75
C PRO A 134 9.93 16.70 4.72
N GLU A 135 8.80 17.21 4.22
CA GLU A 135 7.61 17.53 5.02
C GLU A 135 6.92 16.28 5.57
N ARG A 136 7.09 15.13 4.91
CA ARG A 136 6.51 13.83 5.29
C ARG A 136 7.52 12.90 5.95
N ASP A 137 8.77 13.33 6.16
CA ASP A 137 9.86 12.43 6.62
C ASP A 137 9.50 11.72 7.92
N GLU A 138 8.91 12.43 8.90
CA GLU A 138 8.53 11.85 10.17
C GLU A 138 7.51 10.69 10.03
N ALA A 139 6.54 10.81 9.11
CA ALA A 139 5.53 9.77 8.88
C ALA A 139 6.16 8.48 8.31
N PHE A 140 7.11 8.59 7.40
CA PHE A 140 7.79 7.40 6.87
C PHE A 140 8.81 6.82 7.85
N VAL A 141 9.52 7.68 8.61
CA VAL A 141 10.50 7.25 9.61
C VAL A 141 9.85 6.57 10.80
N SER A 142 8.69 7.05 11.27
CA SER A 142 7.95 6.43 12.38
C SER A 142 7.52 4.98 12.07
N CYS A 143 7.36 4.65 10.78
CA CYS A 143 7.08 3.30 10.30
C CYS A 143 8.33 2.41 10.24
N GLY A 144 9.53 2.94 10.47
CA GLY A 144 10.79 2.19 10.38
C GLY A 144 11.35 2.00 8.97
N LEU A 145 10.89 2.78 7.98
CA LEU A 145 11.19 2.55 6.55
C LEU A 145 12.57 3.04 6.09
N ARG A 146 13.25 3.92 6.84
CA ARG A 146 14.48 4.61 6.39
C ARG A 146 15.60 3.64 5.95
N ASP A 147 15.85 2.62 6.76
CA ASP A 147 16.87 1.60 6.53
C ASP A 147 16.33 0.17 6.70
N GLY A 148 15.01 0.03 6.74
CA GLY A 148 14.35 -1.24 6.93
C GLY A 148 14.54 -2.20 5.74
N PRO A 149 14.40 -3.52 5.96
CA PRO A 149 14.39 -4.50 4.88
C PRO A 149 13.27 -4.27 3.86
N VAL A 150 13.52 -4.68 2.62
CA VAL A 150 12.47 -4.87 1.61
C VAL A 150 11.87 -6.26 1.75
N ARG A 151 10.73 -6.52 1.09
CA ARG A 151 9.91 -7.73 1.31
C ARG A 151 9.51 -7.87 2.77
N ALA A 152 9.13 -6.76 3.39
CA ALA A 152 8.77 -6.73 4.80
C ALA A 152 7.49 -5.93 5.04
N PHE A 153 6.71 -6.41 6.00
CA PHE A 153 5.50 -5.75 6.48
C PHE A 153 5.81 -5.01 7.77
N TYR A 154 5.54 -3.71 7.74
CA TYR A 154 5.74 -2.78 8.85
C TYR A 154 4.38 -2.42 9.45
N PRO A 155 4.16 -2.67 10.76
CA PRO A 155 2.98 -2.13 11.41
C PRO A 155 3.09 -0.61 11.44
N VAL A 156 2.04 0.09 11.03
CA VAL A 156 2.00 1.55 10.99
C VAL A 156 1.44 2.07 12.33
N PRO A 157 2.13 2.99 13.02
CA PRO A 157 1.55 3.66 14.19
C PRO A 157 0.23 4.34 13.83
N SER A 158 -0.79 4.21 14.67
CA SER A 158 -2.15 4.73 14.37
C SER A 158 -2.17 6.20 13.91
N PRO A 159 -1.44 7.14 14.56
CA PRO A 159 -1.42 8.54 14.11
C PRO A 159 -0.88 8.69 12.68
N THR A 160 0.15 7.92 12.34
CA THR A 160 0.76 7.91 11.01
C THR A 160 -0.16 7.28 9.97
N TRP A 161 -0.87 6.21 10.32
CA TRP A 161 -1.87 5.62 9.41
C TRP A 161 -2.98 6.61 9.10
N SER A 162 -3.50 7.31 10.12
CA SER A 162 -4.49 8.38 9.94
C SER A 162 -3.97 9.51 9.05
N THR A 163 -2.69 9.88 9.13
CA THR A 163 -2.09 10.86 8.20
C THR A 163 -2.19 10.39 6.75
N PHE A 164 -1.82 9.14 6.45
CA PHE A 164 -1.94 8.61 5.09
C PHE A 164 -3.39 8.50 4.63
N LEU A 165 -4.31 8.10 5.52
CA LEU A 165 -5.74 8.09 5.18
C LEU A 165 -6.26 9.51 4.87
N HIS A 166 -5.87 10.53 5.63
CA HIS A 166 -6.24 11.91 5.32
C HIS A 166 -5.66 12.40 3.99
N ASP A 167 -4.38 12.09 3.69
CA ASP A 167 -3.76 12.40 2.39
C ASP A 167 -4.59 11.82 1.23
N VAL A 168 -5.16 10.62 1.39
CA VAL A 168 -6.02 10.00 0.38
C VAL A 168 -7.42 10.61 0.38
N ALA A 169 -8.00 10.89 1.55
CA ALA A 169 -9.34 11.45 1.67
C ALA A 169 -9.43 12.83 1.00
N ASP A 170 -8.43 13.68 1.20
CA ASP A 170 -8.37 15.01 0.59
C ASP A 170 -8.34 14.90 -0.95
N ARG A 171 -7.59 13.94 -1.50
CA ARG A 171 -7.53 13.69 -2.95
C ARG A 171 -8.81 13.09 -3.52
N VAL A 172 -9.44 12.17 -2.79
CA VAL A 172 -10.74 11.63 -3.18
C VAL A 172 -11.80 12.74 -3.17
N GLU A 173 -11.77 13.64 -2.19
CA GLU A 173 -12.64 14.81 -2.14
C GLU A 173 -12.41 15.73 -3.35
N GLU A 174 -11.15 15.99 -3.73
CA GLU A 174 -10.81 16.76 -4.93
C GLU A 174 -11.27 16.09 -6.23
N TYR A 175 -11.15 14.76 -6.34
CA TYR A 175 -11.52 13.98 -7.52
C TYR A 175 -13.04 13.83 -7.69
N THR A 176 -13.76 13.53 -6.60
CA THR A 176 -15.20 13.22 -6.63
C THR A 176 -16.10 14.41 -6.30
N GLY A 177 -15.57 15.41 -5.59
CA GLY A 177 -16.34 16.49 -4.99
C GLY A 177 -17.06 16.12 -3.68
N GLU A 178 -16.88 14.89 -3.17
CA GLU A 178 -17.51 14.39 -1.94
C GLU A 178 -16.45 14.01 -0.91
N ARG A 179 -16.55 14.57 0.30
CA ARG A 179 -15.67 14.18 1.41
C ARG A 179 -16.09 12.82 1.95
N PRO A 180 -15.19 11.81 1.98
CA PRO A 180 -15.51 10.51 2.58
C PRO A 180 -15.82 10.63 4.08
N GLU A 181 -16.78 9.85 4.57
CA GLU A 181 -17.09 9.79 6.00
C GLU A 181 -16.15 8.82 6.72
N TYR A 182 -15.57 9.22 7.85
CA TYR A 182 -14.67 8.40 8.67
C TYR A 182 -14.86 8.57 10.17
#